data_AF-A0A949HGA1-F1
#
_entry.id   AF-A0A949HGA1-F1
#
_cell.length_a   1.000
_cell.length_b   1.000
_cell.length_c   1.000
_cell.angle_alpha   90.00
_cell.angle_beta   90.00
_cell.angle_gamma   90.00
#
_symmetry.space_group_name_H-M   'P 1'
#
loop_
_entity.id
_entity.type
_entity.pdbx_description
1 polymer ?
#
loop_
_entity_poly.entity_id
_entity_poly.type
_entity_poly.pdbx_seq_one_letter_code
_entity_poly.pdbx_strand_id
1 'polypeptide(L)'
;MSRRIQGKIVEVSSNGDLVTDIVPTAWKDIPRSTDTRVLVDQEHETVGIFGNDHQQPAMTLIAIADGEQPLRLHLVDDSAAMMLGVRAGAAVEIRW
;
A
#
# COMPACT_ATOMS: atom_id res chain seq x y z
N MET A 1 -12.51 -9.39 -16.53
CA MET A 1 -13.18 -9.12 -15.24
C MET A 1 -12.11 -8.62 -14.30
N SER A 2 -12.13 -7.34 -13.94
CA SER A 2 -11.18 -6.77 -12.99
C SER A 2 -11.45 -7.33 -11.60
N ARG A 3 -10.44 -7.88 -10.94
CA ARG A 3 -10.52 -8.27 -9.54
C ARG A 3 -10.20 -7.05 -8.70
N ARG A 4 -10.87 -6.94 -7.55
CA ARG A 4 -10.58 -5.87 -6.59
C ARG A 4 -10.70 -6.34 -5.15
N ILE A 5 -9.90 -5.74 -4.29
CA ILE A 5 -10.00 -5.84 -2.83
C ILE A 5 -10.22 -4.44 -2.28
N GLN A 6 -11.09 -4.33 -1.29
CA GLN A 6 -11.32 -3.10 -0.54
C GLN A 6 -10.89 -3.32 0.91
N GLY A 7 -10.25 -2.31 1.47
CA GLY A 7 -9.77 -2.28 2.84
C GLY A 7 -9.70 -0.84 3.34
N LYS A 8 -8.96 -0.63 4.42
CA LYS A 8 -8.73 0.69 5.01
C LYS A 8 -7.40 0.75 5.74
N ILE A 9 -6.92 1.97 5.97
CA ILE A 9 -5.80 2.22 6.88
C ILE A 9 -6.27 1.97 8.32
N VAL A 10 -5.57 1.10 9.04
CA VAL A 10 -5.86 0.81 10.45
C VAL A 10 -4.95 1.59 11.39
N GLU A 11 -3.71 1.86 10.97
CA GLU A 11 -2.75 2.64 11.75
C GLU A 11 -1.70 3.30 10.86
N VAL A 12 -1.00 4.27 11.44
CA VAL A 12 0.22 4.86 10.87
C VAL A 12 1.39 4.33 11.69
N SER A 13 2.37 3.70 11.02
CA SER A 13 3.55 3.18 11.70
C SER A 13 4.44 4.31 12.25
N SER A 14 5.37 3.98 13.14
CA SER A 14 6.35 4.95 13.65
C SER A 14 7.19 5.62 12.57
N ASN A 15 7.34 4.95 11.42
CA ASN A 15 8.14 5.45 10.29
C ASN A 15 7.28 6.26 9.30
N GLY A 16 5.98 6.39 9.56
CA GLY A 16 5.06 7.11 8.69
C GLY A 16 4.41 6.28 7.60
N ASP A 17 4.55 4.95 7.64
CA ASP A 17 3.87 4.04 6.71
C ASP A 17 2.39 3.92 7.05
N LEU A 18 1.55 3.72 6.05
CA LEU A 18 0.12 3.52 6.21
C LEU A 18 -0.17 2.01 6.23
N VAL A 19 -0.46 1.46 7.40
CA VAL A 19 -0.75 0.03 7.55
C VAL A 19 -2.22 -0.23 7.27
N THR A 20 -2.50 -1.20 6.40
CA THR A 20 -3.87 -1.55 6.00
C THR A 20 -4.43 -2.73 6.80
N ASP A 21 -5.74 -2.98 6.74
CA ASP A 21 -6.37 -4.22 7.23
C ASP A 21 -6.24 -5.40 6.25
N ILE A 22 -5.54 -5.24 5.12
CA ILE A 22 -5.38 -6.27 4.11
C ILE A 22 -4.26 -7.22 4.55
N VAL A 23 -4.66 -8.37 5.09
CA VAL A 23 -3.78 -9.42 5.65
C VAL A 23 -3.18 -10.35 4.57
N PRO A 24 -2.15 -11.16 4.90
CA PRO A 24 -1.48 -12.04 3.94
C PRO A 24 -2.39 -12.99 3.17
N THR A 25 -3.44 -13.50 3.79
CA THR A 25 -4.42 -14.37 3.12
C THR A 25 -5.18 -13.65 2.00
N ALA A 26 -5.25 -12.32 2.02
CA ALA A 26 -5.90 -11.50 0.99
C ALA A 26 -4.90 -11.03 -0.08
N TRP A 27 -3.68 -10.62 0.31
CA TRP A 27 -2.72 -10.07 -0.65
C TRP A 27 -1.82 -11.11 -1.34
N LYS A 28 -1.70 -12.34 -0.82
CA LYS A 28 -0.84 -13.39 -1.40
C LYS A 28 -1.24 -13.77 -2.84
N ASP A 29 -2.52 -13.63 -3.17
CA ASP A 29 -3.06 -13.94 -4.51
C ASP A 29 -3.00 -12.76 -5.49
N ILE A 30 -2.52 -11.59 -5.06
CA ILE A 30 -2.45 -10.40 -5.91
C ILE A 30 -1.17 -10.48 -6.77
N PRO A 31 -1.28 -10.33 -8.11
CA PRO A 31 -0.13 -10.31 -9.00
C PRO A 31 0.89 -9.23 -8.61
N ARG A 32 2.17 -9.60 -8.62
CA ARG A 32 3.28 -8.64 -8.46
C ARG A 32 3.66 -8.06 -9.81
N SER A 33 2.71 -7.39 -10.47
CA SER A 33 2.89 -6.82 -11.81
C SER A 33 2.57 -5.33 -11.86
N THR A 34 2.98 -4.70 -12.96
CA THR A 34 2.66 -3.32 -13.32
C THR A 34 1.20 -3.09 -13.71
N ASP A 35 0.35 -4.12 -13.66
CA ASP A 35 -1.10 -3.99 -13.90
C ASP A 35 -1.87 -3.82 -12.58
N THR A 36 -1.23 -4.15 -11.45
CA THR A 36 -1.81 -3.94 -10.14
C THR A 36 -1.76 -2.47 -9.77
N ARG A 37 -2.87 -1.92 -9.29
CA ARG A 37 -2.99 -0.56 -8.76
C ARG A 37 -3.43 -0.60 -7.32
N VAL A 38 -2.81 0.19 -6.47
CA VAL A 38 -3.22 0.40 -5.07
C VAL A 38 -3.57 1.87 -4.91
N LEU A 39 -4.83 2.14 -4.57
CA LEU A 39 -5.39 3.47 -4.39
C LEU A 39 -5.71 3.68 -2.90
N VAL A 40 -5.28 4.80 -2.33
CA VAL A 40 -5.65 5.22 -0.98
C VAL A 40 -6.34 6.57 -1.00
N ASP A 41 -7.38 6.67 -0.18
CA ASP A 41 -8.22 7.86 -0.01
C ASP A 41 -8.79 8.43 -1.33
N GLN A 42 -8.96 7.56 -2.33
CA GLN A 42 -9.43 7.89 -3.69
C GLN A 42 -8.54 8.86 -4.49
N GLU A 43 -7.42 9.32 -3.92
CA GLU A 43 -6.56 10.35 -4.53
C GLU A 43 -5.16 9.82 -4.86
N HIS A 44 -4.56 9.00 -3.99
CA HIS A 44 -3.17 8.61 -4.12
C HIS A 44 -3.05 7.18 -4.64
N GLU A 45 -2.45 7.03 -5.82
CA GLU A 45 -2.28 5.74 -6.48
C GLU A 45 -0.79 5.35 -6.55
N THR A 46 -0.53 4.05 -6.37
CA THR A 46 0.75 3.41 -6.69
C THR A 46 0.56 2.18 -7.57
N VAL A 47 1.62 1.82 -8.28
CA VAL A 47 1.66 0.74 -9.27
C VAL A 47 2.48 -0.42 -8.75
N GLY A 48 1.88 -1.61 -8.77
CA GLY A 48 2.52 -2.84 -8.31
C GLY A 48 2.56 -2.97 -6.79
N ILE A 49 3.10 -4.11 -6.34
CA ILE A 49 3.31 -4.40 -4.92
C ILE A 49 4.72 -4.95 -4.77
N PHE A 50 5.50 -4.37 -3.87
CA PHE A 50 6.92 -4.63 -3.68
C PHE A 50 7.17 -5.39 -2.36
N GLY A 51 8.37 -5.95 -2.23
CA GLY A 51 8.91 -6.46 -0.97
C GLY A 51 9.67 -5.37 -0.21
N ASN A 52 10.22 -5.72 0.96
CA ASN A 52 11.00 -4.78 1.78
C ASN A 52 12.30 -4.30 1.09
N ASP A 53 12.92 -5.16 0.27
CA ASP A 53 14.19 -4.87 -0.42
C ASP A 53 13.99 -4.14 -1.75
N HIS A 54 12.97 -3.29 -1.87
CA HIS A 54 12.69 -2.57 -3.11
C HIS A 54 13.80 -1.56 -3.45
N GLN A 55 13.96 -1.27 -4.74
CA GLN A 55 14.92 -0.28 -5.25
C GLN A 55 14.21 0.93 -5.90
N GLN A 56 12.99 1.22 -5.44
CA GLN A 56 12.22 2.35 -5.94
C GLN A 56 12.89 3.67 -5.54
N PRO A 57 12.85 4.71 -6.40
CA PRO A 57 13.48 6.00 -6.11
C PRO A 57 12.88 6.69 -4.88
N ALA A 58 13.65 7.57 -4.24
CA ALA A 58 13.15 8.49 -3.21
C ALA A 58 11.89 9.24 -3.68
N MET A 59 11.01 9.58 -2.72
CA MET A 59 9.74 10.27 -2.97
C MET A 59 8.73 9.45 -3.82
N THR A 60 8.91 8.14 -3.91
CA THR A 60 7.96 7.25 -4.61
C THR A 60 7.02 6.59 -3.60
N LEU A 61 5.71 6.74 -3.80
CA LEU A 61 4.71 5.97 -3.05
C LEU A 61 4.66 4.55 -3.58
N ILE A 62 4.79 3.56 -2.71
CA ILE A 62 4.77 2.15 -3.07
C ILE A 62 3.91 1.34 -2.11
N ALA A 63 3.32 0.25 -2.60
CA ALA A 63 2.70 -0.75 -1.74
C ALA A 63 3.73 -1.82 -1.40
N ILE A 64 3.92 -2.10 -0.11
CA ILE A 64 4.77 -3.18 0.39
C ILE A 64 3.87 -4.28 0.96
N ALA A 65 4.11 -5.51 0.52
CA ALA A 65 3.52 -6.69 1.13
C ALA A 65 4.55 -7.82 1.16
N ASP A 66 5.04 -8.11 2.35
CA ASP A 66 6.13 -9.05 2.60
C ASP A 66 5.91 -9.83 3.91
N GLY A 67 6.31 -11.11 3.91
CA GLY A 67 6.15 -12.01 5.04
C GLY A 67 4.70 -12.21 5.52
N GLU A 68 4.50 -12.06 6.83
CA GLU A 68 3.20 -12.26 7.49
C GLU A 68 2.55 -10.93 7.95
N GLN A 69 3.07 -9.79 7.46
CA GLN A 69 2.53 -8.49 7.81
C GLN A 69 1.35 -8.10 6.90
N PRO A 70 0.42 -7.25 7.38
CA PRO A 70 -0.55 -6.60 6.51
C PRO A 70 0.15 -5.81 5.39
N LEU A 71 -0.54 -5.64 4.27
CA LEU A 71 -0.10 -4.74 3.22
C LEU A 71 0.00 -3.33 3.80
N ARG A 72 1.04 -2.60 3.42
CA ARG A 72 1.23 -1.21 3.85
C ARG A 72 1.66 -0.34 2.69
N LEU A 73 1.37 0.95 2.79
CA LEU A 73 1.87 1.96 1.85
C LEU A 73 3.06 2.66 2.48
N HIS A 74 4.15 2.69 1.73
CA HIS A 74 5.42 3.27 2.12
C HIS A 74 5.78 4.37 1.12
N LEU A 75 6.33 5.47 1.62
CA LEU A 75 6.91 6.52 0.80
C LEU A 75 8.42 6.43 0.96
N VAL A 76 9.14 6.22 -0.14
CA VAL A 76 10.59 6.03 -0.05
C VAL A 76 11.27 7.30 0.47
N ASP A 77 12.06 7.14 1.54
CA ASP A 77 12.81 8.18 2.25
C ASP A 77 11.97 9.28 2.94
N ASP A 78 10.64 9.10 3.08
CA ASP A 78 9.77 10.08 3.74
C ASP A 78 8.53 9.42 4.39
N SER A 79 7.73 10.18 5.13
CA SER A 79 6.50 9.72 5.76
C SER A 79 5.31 9.84 4.81
N ALA A 80 4.74 8.69 4.40
CA ALA A 80 3.54 8.66 3.58
C ALA A 80 2.36 9.37 4.26
N ALA A 81 2.16 9.15 5.57
CA ALA A 81 1.09 9.80 6.32
C ALA A 81 1.22 11.33 6.37
N MET A 82 2.43 11.86 6.58
CA MET A 82 2.65 13.30 6.65
C MET A 82 2.56 13.96 5.27
N MET A 83 3.15 13.34 4.24
CA MET A 83 3.18 13.91 2.90
C MET A 83 1.83 13.83 2.19
N LEU A 84 1.08 12.73 2.38
CA LEU A 84 -0.22 12.52 1.75
C LEU A 84 -1.39 13.03 2.62
N GLY A 85 -1.15 13.33 3.89
CA GLY A 85 -2.21 13.74 4.83
C GLY A 85 -3.18 12.61 5.20
N VAL A 86 -2.87 11.36 4.85
CA VAL A 86 -3.72 10.19 5.06
C VAL A 86 -3.66 9.73 6.53
N ARG A 87 -4.80 9.34 7.08
CA ARG A 87 -4.95 8.87 8.47
C ARG A 87 -5.65 7.51 8.54
N ALA A 88 -5.61 6.90 9.72
CA ALA A 88 -6.42 5.72 10.01
C ALA A 88 -7.91 5.98 9.68
N GLY A 89 -8.54 4.99 9.05
CA GLY A 89 -9.90 5.07 8.51
C GLY A 89 -9.97 5.37 7.01
N ALA A 90 -8.90 5.87 6.39
CA ALA A 90 -8.89 6.13 4.95
C ALA A 90 -9.10 4.84 4.14
N ALA A 91 -9.90 4.92 3.07
CA ALA A 91 -10.22 3.76 2.24
C ALA A 91 -8.99 3.33 1.42
N VAL A 92 -8.80 2.02 1.29
CA VAL A 92 -7.79 1.42 0.40
C VAL A 92 -8.48 0.52 -0.60
N GLU A 93 -8.02 0.57 -1.84
CA GLU A 93 -8.50 -0.32 -2.88
C GLU A 93 -7.33 -0.86 -3.70
N ILE A 94 -7.36 -2.16 -3.99
CA ILE A 94 -6.39 -2.81 -4.86
C ILE A 94 -7.13 -3.37 -6.07
N ARG A 95 -6.65 -3.12 -7.29
CA ARG A 95 -7.27 -3.56 -8.55
C ARG A 95 -6.24 -4.20 -9.47
N TRP A 96 -6.64 -5.29 -10.14
CA TRP A 96 -5.84 -5.99 -11.17
C TRP A 96 -6.70 -6.85 -12.10
#